data_AF-A1RWC8-F1
#
_entry.id   AF-A1RWC8-F1
#
_cell.length_a   1.000
_cell.length_b   1.000
_cell.length_c   1.000
_cell.angle_alpha   90.00
_cell.angle_beta   90.00
_cell.angle_gamma   90.00
#
_symmetry.space_group_name_H-M   'P 1'
#
loop_
_entity.id
_entity.type
_entity.pdbx_description
1 polymer ?
#
loop_
_entity_poly.entity_id
_entity_poly.type
_entity_poly.pdbx_seq_one_letter_code
_entity_poly.pdbx_strand_id
1 'polypeptide(L)'
;MSKDYEVFPLLLEMAKRGCLVAPRRLSRIEILKTLGLTPWRFKKLVEAAEEEGYIERRVHGRMVFYVVTERGRALLRRVYDDLKRTIDSSTFLTLRGYVVPGLGEGAIYMGIPRYVEAFKEVLGYEPYPGTLNIKLVDEDVYLRRALREKRVGFRIEGFRLDEGRESCGVTVYKAMIMANGVTVSGAALDIDKTKHGDEILELIAPVRLRDELRLKDGDKVEVVIPV
;
A
#
# COMPACT_ATOMS: atom_id res chain seq x y z
N MET A 1 22.29 17.08 7.90
CA MET A 1 21.50 16.60 6.74
C MET A 1 22.50 16.22 5.66
N SER A 2 22.34 15.10 4.94
CA SER A 2 23.26 14.78 3.83
C SER A 2 23.21 15.91 2.78
N LYS A 3 24.36 16.26 2.19
CA LYS A 3 24.43 17.23 1.08
C LYS A 3 23.46 16.83 -0.05
N ASP A 4 23.25 15.53 -0.26
CA ASP A 4 22.26 14.97 -1.19
C ASP A 4 20.86 15.60 -1.02
N TYR A 5 20.35 15.66 0.21
CA TYR A 5 19.00 16.18 0.50
C TYR A 5 18.93 17.70 0.39
N GLU A 6 20.05 18.40 0.64
CA GLU A 6 20.13 19.85 0.53
C GLU A 6 20.03 20.30 -0.94
N VAL A 7 20.72 19.61 -1.85
CA VAL A 7 20.74 19.94 -3.29
C VAL A 7 19.59 19.30 -4.07
N PHE A 8 18.94 18.26 -3.54
CA PHE A 8 17.88 17.52 -4.24
C PHE A 8 16.76 18.41 -4.82
N PRO A 9 16.19 19.39 -4.10
CA PRO A 9 15.15 20.25 -4.66
C PRO A 9 15.61 21.03 -5.90
N LEU A 10 16.88 21.47 -5.92
CA LEU A 10 17.48 22.12 -7.07
C LEU A 10 17.60 21.16 -8.26
N LEU A 11 18.11 19.94 -8.02
CA LEU A 11 18.25 18.92 -9.06
C LEU A 11 16.91 18.51 -9.68
N LEU A 12 15.88 18.35 -8.85
CA LEU A 12 14.51 18.05 -9.31
C LEU A 12 13.97 19.19 -10.19
N GLU A 13 14.20 20.44 -9.79
CA GLU A 13 13.73 21.60 -10.55
C GLU A 13 14.49 21.80 -11.87
N MET A 14 15.79 21.48 -11.90
CA MET A 14 16.59 21.40 -13.12
C MET A 14 16.12 20.26 -14.03
N ALA A 15 15.81 19.10 -13.48
CA ALA A 15 15.28 17.95 -14.21
C ALA A 15 13.95 18.28 -14.89
N LYS A 16 13.01 18.91 -14.18
CA LYS A 16 11.73 19.40 -14.73
C LYS A 16 11.90 20.38 -15.89
N ARG A 17 13.04 21.09 -15.95
CA ARG A 17 13.42 22.02 -17.03
C ARG A 17 14.24 21.39 -18.14
N GLY A 18 14.34 20.06 -18.17
CA GLY A 18 15.02 19.32 -19.23
C GLY A 18 16.55 19.30 -19.12
N CYS A 19 17.12 19.67 -17.97
CA CYS A 19 18.57 19.61 -17.74
C CYS A 19 19.09 18.17 -17.64
N LEU A 20 18.20 17.18 -17.53
CA LEU A 20 18.59 15.77 -17.65
C LEU A 20 18.99 15.42 -19.08
N VAL A 21 18.40 16.03 -20.10
CA VAL A 21 18.60 15.62 -21.52
C VAL A 21 19.77 16.35 -22.14
N ALA A 22 19.85 17.67 -21.91
CA ALA A 22 20.87 18.53 -22.50
C ALA A 22 21.12 19.75 -21.60
N PRO A 23 22.23 20.48 -21.79
CA PRO A 23 22.45 21.76 -21.13
C PRO A 23 21.32 22.75 -21.42
N ARG A 24 20.70 23.30 -20.37
CA ARG A 24 19.60 24.27 -20.48
C ARG A 24 19.91 25.55 -19.73
N ARG A 25 19.45 26.68 -20.29
CA ARG A 25 19.44 27.95 -19.57
C ARG A 25 18.31 27.92 -18.54
N LEU A 26 18.60 28.42 -17.35
CA LEU A 26 17.63 28.49 -16.27
C LEU A 26 17.16 29.94 -16.08
N SER A 27 15.85 30.14 -15.99
CA SER A 27 15.26 31.42 -15.56
C SER A 27 15.49 31.56 -14.05
N ARG A 28 16.43 32.43 -13.65
CA ARG A 28 16.75 32.63 -12.23
C ARG A 28 15.52 33.09 -11.45
N ILE A 29 14.70 33.97 -12.03
CA ILE A 29 13.49 34.50 -11.39
C ILE A 29 12.50 33.37 -11.08
N GLU A 30 12.25 32.49 -12.05
CA GLU A 30 11.32 31.36 -11.86
C GLU A 30 11.83 30.37 -10.82
N ILE A 31 13.11 29.99 -10.87
CA ILE A 31 13.64 29.00 -9.92
C ILE A 31 13.62 29.53 -8.50
N LEU A 32 14.01 30.79 -8.28
CA LEU A 32 13.94 31.41 -6.96
C LEU A 32 12.51 31.39 -6.42
N LYS A 33 11.52 31.69 -7.27
CA LYS A 33 10.10 31.65 -6.90
C LYS A 33 9.64 30.23 -6.58
N THR A 34 9.89 29.25 -7.46
CA THR A 34 9.41 27.87 -7.27
C THR A 34 10.04 27.20 -6.05
N LEU A 35 11.31 27.46 -5.78
CA LEU A 35 12.01 26.87 -4.62
C LEU A 35 11.93 27.73 -3.35
N GLY A 36 11.31 28.91 -3.40
CA GLY A 36 11.24 29.83 -2.25
C GLY A 36 12.63 30.28 -1.75
N LEU A 37 13.57 30.50 -2.67
CA LEU A 37 14.98 30.78 -2.34
C LEU A 37 15.34 32.26 -2.52
N THR A 38 16.31 32.70 -1.71
CA THR A 38 17.02 33.96 -1.98
C THR A 38 18.10 33.75 -3.05
N PRO A 39 18.51 34.81 -3.77
CA PRO A 39 19.60 34.71 -4.75
C PRO A 39 20.90 34.13 -4.17
N TRP A 40 21.20 34.45 -2.91
CA TRP A 40 22.38 33.92 -2.20
C TRP A 40 22.26 32.41 -1.92
N ARG A 41 21.10 31.94 -1.42
CA ARG A 41 20.88 30.50 -1.19
C ARG A 41 20.91 29.71 -2.48
N PHE A 42 20.32 30.22 -3.56
CA PHE A 42 20.41 29.58 -4.87
C PHE A 42 21.84 29.45 -5.36
N LYS A 43 22.65 30.51 -5.25
CA LYS A 43 24.09 30.46 -5.58
C LYS A 43 24.79 29.36 -4.76
N LYS A 44 24.53 29.28 -3.46
CA LYS A 44 25.13 28.25 -2.58
C LYS A 44 24.74 26.83 -2.97
N LEU A 45 23.47 26.59 -3.31
CA LEU A 45 23.01 25.28 -3.77
C LEU A 45 23.64 24.88 -5.11
N VAL A 46 23.81 25.83 -6.04
CA VAL A 46 24.49 25.58 -7.32
C VAL A 46 25.97 25.24 -7.09
N GLU A 47 26.67 26.00 -6.25
CA GLU A 47 28.07 25.73 -5.88
C GLU A 47 28.21 24.33 -5.26
N ALA A 48 27.37 24.01 -4.29
CA ALA A 48 27.40 22.69 -3.63
C ALA A 48 27.05 21.54 -4.59
N ALA A 49 26.05 21.72 -5.46
CA ALA A 49 25.66 20.70 -6.42
C ALA A 49 26.76 20.43 -7.47
N GLU A 50 27.52 21.47 -7.84
CA GLU A 50 28.65 21.34 -8.77
C GLU A 50 29.88 20.72 -8.09
N GLU A 51 30.20 21.15 -6.87
CA GLU A 51 31.30 20.59 -6.06
C GLU A 51 31.11 19.09 -5.82
N GLU A 52 29.88 18.65 -5.54
CA GLU A 52 29.53 17.24 -5.38
C GLU A 52 29.36 16.48 -6.70
N GLY A 53 29.57 17.16 -7.85
CA GLY A 53 29.54 16.57 -9.17
C GLY A 53 28.14 16.17 -9.66
N TYR A 54 27.06 16.71 -9.09
CA TYR A 54 25.68 16.44 -9.52
C TYR A 54 25.25 17.26 -10.74
N ILE A 55 25.88 18.42 -10.95
CA ILE A 55 25.65 19.29 -12.10
C ILE A 55 26.96 19.74 -12.73
N GLU A 56 26.87 20.16 -13.98
CA GLU A 56 27.94 20.84 -14.70
C GLU A 56 27.38 22.16 -15.26
N ARG A 57 28.15 23.24 -15.16
CA ARG A 57 27.85 24.51 -15.82
C ARG A 57 28.62 24.61 -17.13
N ARG A 58 27.91 25.01 -18.20
CA ARG A 58 28.52 25.30 -19.51
C ARG A 58 28.31 26.76 -19.86
N VAL A 59 29.40 27.43 -20.23
CA VAL A 59 29.36 28.84 -20.62
C VAL A 59 29.42 28.92 -22.14
N HIS A 60 28.47 29.65 -22.73
CA HIS A 60 28.52 30.02 -24.15
C HIS A 60 28.30 31.53 -24.27
N GLY A 61 29.35 32.26 -24.66
CA GLY A 61 29.35 33.71 -24.61
C GLY A 61 29.07 34.23 -23.20
N ARG A 62 28.01 35.03 -23.03
CA ARG A 62 27.56 35.55 -21.73
C ARG A 62 26.54 34.66 -21.02
N MET A 63 26.14 33.55 -21.62
CA MET A 63 25.07 32.69 -21.12
C MET A 63 25.64 31.48 -20.38
N VAL A 64 24.98 31.11 -19.28
CA VAL A 64 25.27 29.91 -18.50
C VAL A 64 24.15 28.89 -18.68
N PHE A 65 24.54 27.68 -19.03
CA PHE A 65 23.69 26.51 -19.17
C PHE A 65 24.04 25.51 -18.08
N TYR A 66 23.05 24.76 -17.63
CA TYR A 66 23.17 23.75 -16.59
C TYR A 66 22.76 22.40 -17.16
N VAL A 67 23.52 21.37 -16.83
CA VAL A 67 23.18 19.98 -17.13
C VAL A 67 23.33 19.15 -15.86
N VAL A 68 22.40 18.23 -15.64
CA VAL A 68 22.50 17.26 -14.54
C VAL A 68 23.40 16.13 -15.01
N THR A 69 24.44 15.83 -14.25
CA THR A 69 25.42 14.78 -14.58
C THR A 69 24.82 13.39 -14.36
N GLU A 70 25.55 12.34 -14.73
CA GLU A 70 25.13 10.97 -14.43
C GLU A 70 25.07 10.69 -12.91
N ARG A 71 25.94 11.32 -12.13
CA ARG A 71 25.87 11.27 -10.65
C ARG A 71 24.61 11.96 -10.13
N GLY A 72 24.23 13.12 -10.70
CA GLY A 72 22.97 13.80 -10.37
C GLY A 72 21.74 12.98 -10.75
N ARG A 73 21.77 12.32 -11.91
CA ARG A 73 20.75 11.36 -12.36
C ARG A 73 20.63 10.17 -11.40
N ALA A 74 21.76 9.61 -10.95
CA ALA A 74 21.77 8.50 -10.01
C ALA A 74 21.12 8.88 -8.67
N LEU A 75 21.38 10.09 -8.17
CA LEU A 75 20.70 10.61 -6.97
C LEU A 75 19.19 10.74 -7.17
N LEU A 76 18.75 11.36 -8.27
CA LEU A 76 17.32 11.48 -8.59
C LEU A 76 16.64 10.11 -8.72
N ARG A 77 17.31 9.14 -9.37
CA ARG A 77 16.81 7.77 -9.51
C ARG A 77 16.69 7.06 -8.17
N ARG A 78 17.70 7.16 -7.29
CA ARG A 78 17.64 6.60 -5.93
C ARG A 78 16.44 7.14 -5.16
N VAL A 79 16.25 8.47 -5.15
CA VAL A 79 15.12 9.10 -4.45
C VAL A 79 13.78 8.68 -5.06
N TYR A 80 13.69 8.56 -6.39
CA TYR A 80 12.50 8.05 -7.06
C TYR A 80 12.19 6.61 -6.65
N ASP A 81 13.20 5.73 -6.64
CA ASP A 81 13.03 4.33 -6.27
C ASP A 81 12.63 4.17 -4.80
N ASP A 82 13.22 4.97 -3.91
CA ASP A 82 12.87 4.99 -2.48
C ASP A 82 11.43 5.49 -2.27
N LEU A 83 11.04 6.59 -2.94
CA LEU A 83 9.67 7.10 -2.92
C LEU A 83 8.69 6.07 -3.46
N LYS A 84 9.00 5.47 -4.62
CA LYS A 84 8.17 4.45 -5.25
C LYS A 84 7.98 3.26 -4.32
N ARG A 85 9.06 2.71 -3.74
CA ARG A 85 8.97 1.62 -2.76
C ARG A 85 8.12 1.99 -1.55
N THR A 86 8.31 3.18 -1.02
CA THR A 86 7.57 3.65 0.16
C THR A 86 6.07 3.79 -0.16
N ILE A 87 5.74 4.41 -1.31
CA ILE A 87 4.36 4.59 -1.75
C ILE A 87 3.72 3.25 -2.11
N ASP A 88 4.40 2.39 -2.86
CA ASP A 88 3.90 1.07 -3.24
C ASP A 88 3.68 0.19 -1.98
N SER A 89 4.56 0.29 -0.98
CA SER A 89 4.35 -0.39 0.31
C SER A 89 3.17 0.18 1.11
N SER A 90 2.71 1.40 0.80
CA SER A 90 1.51 2.00 1.39
C SER A 90 0.22 1.66 0.64
N THR A 91 0.33 1.01 -0.54
CA THR A 91 -0.80 0.51 -1.35
C THR A 91 -1.31 -0.84 -0.87
N PHE A 92 -0.61 -1.48 0.07
CA PHE A 92 -1.08 -2.72 0.67
C PHE A 92 -0.94 -2.64 2.19
N LEU A 93 -1.88 -3.27 2.89
CA LEU A 93 -1.84 -3.46 4.32
C LEU A 93 -1.68 -4.96 4.58
N THR A 94 -0.70 -5.33 5.39
CA THR A 94 -0.48 -6.73 5.79
C THR A 94 -0.97 -6.93 7.23
N LEU A 95 -1.94 -7.83 7.38
CA LEU A 95 -2.40 -8.33 8.68
C LEU A 95 -1.79 -9.69 8.95
N ARG A 96 -1.15 -9.87 10.10
CA ARG A 96 -0.49 -11.09 10.54
C ARG A 96 -1.28 -11.67 11.70
N GLY A 97 -1.44 -12.98 11.70
CA GLY A 97 -2.13 -13.67 12.79
C GLY A 97 -1.79 -15.14 12.86
N TYR A 98 -2.40 -15.80 13.84
CA TYR A 98 -2.25 -17.23 14.08
C TYR A 98 -3.59 -17.93 13.94
N VAL A 99 -3.61 -19.08 13.29
CA VAL A 99 -4.84 -19.87 13.12
C VAL A 99 -5.40 -20.26 14.48
N VAL A 100 -6.70 -20.06 14.66
CA VAL A 100 -7.44 -20.48 15.86
C VAL A 100 -8.65 -21.32 15.48
N PRO A 101 -9.11 -22.21 16.38
CA PRO A 101 -10.37 -22.92 16.16
C PRO A 101 -11.55 -21.92 16.13
N GLY A 102 -12.51 -22.17 15.24
CA GLY A 102 -13.78 -21.46 15.21
C GLY A 102 -14.89 -22.26 15.89
N LEU A 103 -16.07 -21.64 16.06
CA LEU A 103 -17.25 -22.29 16.65
C LEU A 103 -18.01 -23.21 15.66
N GLY A 104 -17.51 -23.37 14.43
CA GLY A 104 -18.20 -24.11 13.37
C GLY A 104 -19.40 -23.39 12.75
N GLU A 105 -19.73 -22.17 13.22
CA GLU A 105 -20.87 -21.39 12.74
C GLU A 105 -20.64 -20.76 11.37
N GLY A 106 -19.37 -20.56 10.95
CA GLY A 106 -19.03 -19.95 9.66
C GLY A 106 -19.65 -20.69 8.46
N ALA A 107 -19.75 -22.02 8.51
CA ALA A 107 -20.39 -22.81 7.45
C ALA A 107 -21.88 -22.48 7.27
N ILE A 108 -22.58 -22.12 8.35
CA ILE A 108 -24.00 -21.73 8.31
C ILE A 108 -24.15 -20.42 7.55
N TYR A 109 -23.36 -19.40 7.90
CA TYR A 109 -23.44 -18.09 7.25
C TYR A 109 -22.97 -18.12 5.80
N MET A 110 -21.88 -18.85 5.52
CA MET A 110 -21.34 -19.03 4.18
C MET A 110 -22.27 -19.84 3.27
N GLY A 111 -23.24 -20.59 3.82
CA GLY A 111 -24.24 -21.33 3.05
C GLY A 111 -25.52 -20.53 2.74
N ILE A 112 -25.69 -19.31 3.28
CA ILE A 112 -26.91 -18.52 3.03
C ILE A 112 -26.88 -18.01 1.57
N PRO A 113 -27.90 -18.34 0.73
CA PRO A 113 -27.85 -18.05 -0.71
C PRO A 113 -27.56 -16.60 -1.06
N ARG A 114 -28.10 -15.64 -0.27
CA ARG A 114 -27.88 -14.21 -0.50
C ARG A 114 -26.46 -13.75 -0.17
N TYR A 115 -25.80 -14.34 0.83
CA TYR A 115 -24.37 -14.07 1.04
C TYR A 115 -23.53 -14.70 -0.06
N VAL A 116 -23.84 -15.94 -0.45
CA VAL A 116 -23.15 -16.64 -1.55
C VAL A 116 -23.18 -15.82 -2.84
N GLU A 117 -24.36 -15.33 -3.23
CA GLU A 117 -24.51 -14.49 -4.43
C GLU A 117 -23.71 -13.20 -4.32
N ALA A 118 -23.79 -12.50 -3.18
CA ALA A 118 -23.04 -11.27 -2.95
C ALA A 118 -21.51 -11.50 -2.96
N PHE A 119 -21.04 -12.61 -2.38
CA PHE A 119 -19.63 -12.98 -2.45
C PHE A 119 -19.20 -13.30 -3.87
N LYS A 120 -20.03 -14.01 -4.64
CA LYS A 120 -19.74 -14.33 -6.04
C LYS A 120 -19.67 -13.08 -6.91
N GLU A 121 -20.56 -12.11 -6.71
CA GLU A 121 -20.54 -10.82 -7.40
C GLU A 121 -19.27 -10.02 -7.09
N VAL A 122 -18.91 -9.94 -5.80
CA VAL A 122 -17.74 -9.17 -5.34
C VAL A 122 -16.41 -9.84 -5.73
N LEU A 123 -16.31 -11.16 -5.53
CA LEU A 123 -15.06 -11.91 -5.61
C LEU A 123 -14.84 -12.59 -6.96
N GLY A 124 -15.91 -12.83 -7.73
CA GLY A 124 -15.86 -13.57 -9.00
C GLY A 124 -15.82 -15.09 -8.84
N TYR A 125 -15.98 -15.60 -7.61
CA TYR A 125 -16.03 -17.04 -7.31
C TYR A 125 -16.97 -17.31 -6.14
N GLU A 126 -17.48 -18.53 -6.07
CA GLU A 126 -18.18 -19.03 -4.89
C GLU A 126 -17.16 -19.50 -3.84
N PRO A 127 -17.16 -18.95 -2.62
CA PRO A 127 -16.23 -19.39 -1.58
C PRO A 127 -16.53 -20.82 -1.11
N TYR A 128 -15.51 -21.51 -0.63
CA TYR A 128 -15.67 -22.75 0.13
C TYR A 128 -16.62 -22.52 1.32
N PRO A 129 -17.56 -23.44 1.64
CA PRO A 129 -18.57 -23.26 2.69
C PRO A 129 -17.97 -23.38 4.11
N GLY A 130 -17.20 -22.36 4.50
CA GLY A 130 -16.57 -22.23 5.81
C GLY A 130 -15.58 -21.07 5.86
N THR A 131 -15.13 -20.71 7.06
CA THR A 131 -14.17 -19.64 7.29
C THR A 131 -12.91 -20.17 7.98
N LEU A 132 -11.77 -19.55 7.72
CA LEU A 132 -10.55 -19.72 8.51
C LEU A 132 -10.44 -18.55 9.49
N ASN A 133 -10.45 -18.86 10.78
CA ASN A 133 -10.28 -17.86 11.82
C ASN A 133 -8.79 -17.70 12.13
N ILE A 134 -8.30 -16.46 12.11
CA ILE A 134 -6.98 -16.11 12.62
C ILE A 134 -7.10 -15.08 13.73
N LYS A 135 -6.30 -15.23 14.78
CA LYS A 135 -6.08 -14.22 15.79
C LYS A 135 -4.94 -13.32 15.37
N LEU A 136 -5.23 -12.07 15.08
CA LEU A 136 -4.27 -11.04 14.73
C LEU A 136 -3.28 -10.80 15.86
N VAL A 137 -2.04 -10.47 15.49
CA VAL A 137 -1.06 -9.92 16.44
C VAL A 137 -1.52 -8.54 16.92
N ASP A 138 -1.17 -8.17 18.15
CA ASP A 138 -1.69 -6.95 18.80
C ASP A 138 -1.48 -5.67 17.97
N GLU A 139 -0.32 -5.53 17.32
CA GLU A 139 -0.01 -4.40 16.44
C GLU A 139 -0.98 -4.32 15.24
N ASP A 140 -1.39 -5.46 14.71
CA ASP A 140 -2.18 -5.53 13.48
C ASP A 140 -3.69 -5.39 13.76
N VAL A 141 -4.11 -5.48 15.02
CA VAL A 141 -5.47 -5.09 15.43
C VAL A 141 -5.70 -3.60 15.16
N TYR A 142 -4.69 -2.75 15.41
CA TYR A 142 -4.76 -1.33 15.05
C TYR A 142 -4.77 -1.13 13.53
N LEU A 143 -4.02 -1.93 12.77
CA LEU A 143 -4.04 -1.89 11.31
C LEU A 143 -5.42 -2.30 10.75
N ARG A 144 -6.09 -3.29 11.34
CA ARG A 144 -7.48 -3.63 10.97
C ARG A 144 -8.43 -2.45 11.18
N ARG A 145 -8.28 -1.70 12.28
CA ARG A 145 -9.08 -0.49 12.50
C ARG A 145 -8.80 0.58 11.44
N ALA A 146 -7.53 0.82 11.12
CA ALA A 146 -7.16 1.74 10.04
C ALA A 146 -7.72 1.28 8.68
N LEU A 147 -7.78 -0.03 8.41
CA LEU A 147 -8.38 -0.58 7.19
C LEU A 147 -9.87 -0.22 7.05
N ARG A 148 -10.62 -0.22 8.15
CA ARG A 148 -12.05 0.21 8.16
C ARG A 148 -12.22 1.65 7.69
N GLU A 149 -11.28 2.53 8.01
CA GLU A 149 -11.32 3.95 7.64
C GLU A 149 -11.04 4.19 6.16
N LYS A 150 -10.30 3.29 5.50
CA LYS A 150 -9.91 3.44 4.10
C LYS A 150 -11.04 3.23 3.09
N ARG A 151 -12.15 2.59 3.49
CA ARG A 151 -13.34 2.34 2.63
C ARG A 151 -13.01 1.63 1.30
N VAL A 152 -12.00 0.76 1.32
CA VAL A 152 -11.60 -0.06 0.16
C VAL A 152 -12.33 -1.41 0.09
N GLY A 153 -13.04 -1.78 1.15
CA GLY A 153 -13.82 -3.00 1.22
C GLY A 153 -15.19 -2.88 0.55
N PHE A 154 -15.71 -4.02 0.09
CA PHE A 154 -17.04 -4.14 -0.50
C PHE A 154 -18.06 -4.41 0.60
N ARG A 155 -19.04 -3.52 0.73
CA ARG A 155 -20.04 -3.62 1.78
C ARG A 155 -21.23 -4.47 1.33
N ILE A 156 -21.58 -5.47 2.13
CA ILE A 156 -22.81 -6.25 2.02
C ILE A 156 -23.67 -5.89 3.23
N GLU A 157 -24.84 -5.29 2.99
CA GLU A 157 -25.76 -4.93 4.08
C GLU A 157 -26.50 -6.15 4.62
N GLY A 158 -26.84 -6.09 5.91
CA GLY A 158 -27.68 -7.07 6.56
C GLY A 158 -29.06 -7.16 5.90
N PHE A 159 -29.66 -8.34 5.98
CA PHE A 159 -30.94 -8.64 5.35
C PHE A 159 -31.81 -9.54 6.22
N ARG A 160 -33.12 -9.51 6.00
CA ARG A 160 -34.06 -10.40 6.69
C ARG A 160 -33.84 -11.85 6.24
N LEU A 161 -33.75 -12.73 7.22
CA LEU A 161 -33.75 -14.18 7.12
C LEU A 161 -35.14 -14.72 7.50
N ASP A 162 -35.32 -16.04 7.40
CA ASP A 162 -36.55 -16.70 7.83
C ASP A 162 -36.83 -16.52 9.33
N GLU A 163 -38.12 -16.59 9.68
CA GLU A 163 -38.63 -16.49 11.06
C GLU A 163 -38.30 -15.17 11.76
N GLY A 164 -38.13 -14.08 11.00
CA GLY A 164 -37.89 -12.74 11.54
C GLY A 164 -36.47 -12.50 12.05
N ARG A 165 -35.53 -13.41 11.76
CA ARG A 165 -34.10 -13.18 12.01
C ARG A 165 -33.54 -12.17 11.02
N GLU A 166 -32.50 -11.44 11.40
CA GLU A 166 -31.76 -10.56 10.50
C GLU A 166 -30.30 -11.01 10.44
N SER A 167 -29.76 -11.06 9.23
CA SER A 167 -28.33 -11.21 8.99
C SER A 167 -27.60 -9.91 9.32
N CYS A 168 -26.31 -9.99 9.59
CA CYS A 168 -25.50 -8.81 9.89
C CYS A 168 -24.84 -8.25 8.62
N GLY A 169 -24.48 -6.98 8.63
CA GLY A 169 -23.64 -6.45 7.57
C GLY A 169 -22.23 -7.03 7.64
N VAL A 170 -21.59 -7.16 6.49
CA VAL A 170 -20.21 -7.61 6.36
C VAL A 170 -19.49 -6.75 5.34
N THR A 171 -18.28 -6.35 5.67
CA THR A 171 -17.36 -5.71 4.72
C THR A 171 -16.34 -6.74 4.25
N VAL A 172 -16.23 -6.90 2.93
CA VAL A 172 -15.37 -7.89 2.28
C VAL A 172 -14.15 -7.21 1.69
N TYR A 173 -12.97 -7.60 2.14
CA TYR A 173 -11.70 -7.12 1.61
C TYR A 173 -11.04 -8.19 0.77
N LYS A 174 -10.85 -7.95 -0.53
CA LYS A 174 -10.05 -8.84 -1.38
C LYS A 174 -8.63 -8.93 -0.81
N ALA A 175 -8.10 -10.15 -0.70
CA ALA A 175 -6.84 -10.39 -0.04
C ALA A 175 -6.02 -11.49 -0.71
N MET A 176 -4.70 -11.42 -0.52
CA MET A 176 -3.79 -12.54 -0.73
C MET A 176 -3.46 -13.15 0.63
N ILE A 177 -3.77 -14.43 0.80
CA ILE A 177 -3.59 -15.16 2.06
C ILE A 177 -2.38 -16.07 1.91
N MET A 178 -1.39 -15.90 2.79
CA MET A 178 -0.07 -16.50 2.67
C MET A 178 0.30 -17.28 3.93
N ALA A 179 0.71 -18.53 3.76
CA ALA A 179 1.29 -19.35 4.81
C ALA A 179 2.07 -20.52 4.20
N ASN A 180 3.07 -21.04 4.93
CA ASN A 180 3.82 -22.24 4.54
C ASN A 180 4.36 -22.23 3.08
N GLY A 181 4.75 -21.04 2.60
CA GLY A 181 5.27 -20.82 1.24
C GLY A 181 4.23 -20.85 0.12
N VAL A 182 2.93 -20.93 0.46
CA VAL A 182 1.80 -20.97 -0.48
C VAL A 182 1.00 -19.68 -0.36
N THR A 183 0.46 -19.20 -1.48
CA THR A 183 -0.37 -18.01 -1.55
C THR A 183 -1.70 -18.34 -2.23
N VAL A 184 -2.81 -17.97 -1.57
CA VAL A 184 -4.17 -18.17 -2.07
C VAL A 184 -4.85 -16.82 -2.24
N SER A 185 -5.50 -16.60 -3.38
CA SER A 185 -6.40 -15.47 -3.55
C SER A 185 -7.70 -15.73 -2.79
N GLY A 186 -8.05 -14.81 -1.89
CA GLY A 186 -9.18 -14.95 -0.98
C GLY A 186 -9.78 -13.61 -0.62
N ALA A 187 -10.46 -13.57 0.52
CA ALA A 187 -10.93 -12.35 1.12
C ALA A 187 -10.94 -12.43 2.65
N ALA A 188 -10.80 -11.27 3.29
CA ALA A 188 -11.04 -11.09 4.71
C ALA A 188 -12.42 -10.51 4.96
N LEU A 189 -13.12 -11.04 5.95
CA LEU A 189 -14.46 -10.62 6.35
C LEU A 189 -14.37 -9.77 7.62
N ASP A 190 -14.91 -8.56 7.55
CA ASP A 190 -15.14 -7.72 8.71
C ASP A 190 -16.64 -7.67 9.00
N ILE A 191 -17.06 -8.48 9.96
CA ILE A 191 -18.46 -8.79 10.27
C ILE A 191 -18.94 -7.86 11.39
N ASP A 192 -20.04 -7.12 11.17
CA ASP A 192 -20.53 -6.09 12.10
C ASP A 192 -20.89 -6.65 13.48
N LYS A 193 -21.47 -7.85 13.51
CA LYS A 193 -21.91 -8.53 14.72
C LYS A 193 -21.26 -9.90 14.77
N THR A 194 -20.12 -9.98 15.46
CA THR A 194 -19.42 -11.24 15.71
C THR A 194 -19.33 -11.53 17.20
N LYS A 195 -19.28 -12.81 17.56
CA LYS A 195 -18.97 -13.26 18.94
C LYS A 195 -17.48 -13.10 19.26
N HIS A 196 -16.67 -12.88 18.24
CA HIS A 196 -15.24 -12.65 18.37
C HIS A 196 -14.93 -11.16 18.61
N GLY A 197 -13.76 -10.85 19.19
CA GLY A 197 -13.30 -9.47 19.28
C GLY A 197 -12.62 -8.98 17.99
N ASP A 198 -12.18 -7.72 17.99
CA ASP A 198 -11.44 -7.08 16.88
C ASP A 198 -10.16 -7.85 16.49
N GLU A 199 -9.66 -8.71 17.37
CA GLU A 199 -8.49 -9.56 17.14
C GLU A 199 -8.75 -10.76 16.23
N ILE A 200 -10.00 -11.22 16.06
CA ILE A 200 -10.27 -12.38 15.20
C ILE A 200 -10.72 -11.92 13.82
N LEU A 201 -9.94 -12.26 12.81
CA LEU A 201 -10.27 -12.05 11.41
C LEU A 201 -10.73 -13.37 10.79
N GLU A 202 -11.83 -13.33 10.06
CA GLU A 202 -12.33 -14.49 9.31
C GLU A 202 -11.92 -14.37 7.84
N LEU A 203 -11.38 -15.46 7.29
CA LEU A 203 -10.88 -15.53 5.92
C LEU A 203 -11.69 -16.53 5.11
N ILE A 204 -11.96 -16.18 3.85
CA ILE A 204 -12.64 -17.02 2.88
C ILE A 204 -11.84 -17.11 1.58
N ALA A 205 -12.03 -18.21 0.85
CA ALA A 205 -11.35 -18.50 -0.41
C ALA A 205 -12.18 -19.50 -1.20
N PRO A 206 -11.94 -19.71 -2.51
CA PRO A 206 -12.62 -20.75 -3.29
C PRO A 206 -12.23 -22.18 -2.87
N VAL A 207 -11.23 -22.32 -1.99
CA VAL A 207 -10.69 -23.58 -1.48
C VAL A 207 -10.71 -23.60 0.04
N ARG A 208 -10.66 -24.80 0.63
CA ARG A 208 -10.47 -24.96 2.07
C ARG A 208 -9.05 -24.55 2.44
N LEU A 209 -8.90 -23.34 3.01
CA LEU A 209 -7.60 -22.75 3.34
C LEU A 209 -6.72 -23.65 4.23
N ARG A 210 -7.30 -24.40 5.16
CA ARG A 210 -6.53 -25.33 6.00
C ARG A 210 -5.83 -26.41 5.19
N ASP A 211 -6.45 -26.88 4.13
CA ASP A 211 -5.90 -27.95 3.29
C ASP A 211 -4.87 -27.36 2.32
N GLU A 212 -5.24 -26.30 1.61
CA GLU A 212 -4.40 -25.67 0.58
C GLU A 212 -3.10 -25.06 1.17
N LEU A 213 -3.22 -24.38 2.31
CA LEU A 213 -2.07 -23.77 3.00
C LEU A 213 -1.42 -24.73 4.02
N ARG A 214 -1.94 -25.95 4.17
CA ARG A 214 -1.46 -26.98 5.12
C ARG A 214 -1.38 -26.49 6.56
N LEU A 215 -2.46 -25.87 7.05
CA LEU A 215 -2.51 -25.18 8.33
C LEU A 215 -3.03 -26.06 9.47
N LYS A 216 -2.39 -25.89 10.63
CA LYS A 216 -2.86 -26.32 11.96
C LYS A 216 -3.16 -25.13 12.84
N ASP A 217 -3.86 -25.35 13.94
CA ASP A 217 -4.06 -24.30 14.94
C ASP A 217 -2.70 -23.86 15.52
N GLY A 218 -2.51 -22.55 15.63
CA GLY A 218 -1.24 -21.93 16.01
C GLY A 218 -0.32 -21.59 14.83
N ASP A 219 -0.62 -22.02 13.60
CA ASP A 219 0.20 -21.67 12.44
C ASP A 219 0.05 -20.19 12.07
N LYS A 220 1.15 -19.58 11.63
CA LYS A 220 1.17 -18.17 11.22
C LYS A 220 0.58 -18.00 9.82
N VAL A 221 -0.24 -16.97 9.65
CA VAL A 221 -0.84 -16.54 8.39
C VAL A 221 -0.60 -15.04 8.20
N GLU A 222 -0.28 -14.65 6.96
CA GLU A 222 -0.21 -13.26 6.53
C GLU A 222 -1.32 -12.98 5.51
N VAL A 223 -2.00 -11.85 5.65
CA VAL A 223 -3.14 -11.44 4.84
C VAL A 223 -2.82 -10.07 4.26
N VAL A 224 -2.55 -10.03 2.96
CA VAL A 224 -2.19 -8.80 2.24
C VAL A 224 -3.43 -8.25 1.55
N ILE A 225 -3.84 -7.05 1.94
CA ILE A 225 -5.05 -6.37 1.46
C ILE A 225 -4.61 -5.12 0.69
N PRO A 226 -4.99 -4.95 -0.58
CA PRO A 226 -4.79 -3.69 -1.29
C PRO A 226 -5.58 -2.56 -0.62
N VAL A 227 -4.96 -1.39 -0.48
CA VAL A 227 -5.51 -0.22 0.21
C VAL A 227 -5.34 1.08 -0.57
#